data_AF-A0A7W1Q4H0-F1
#
_entry.id   AF-A0A7W1Q4H0-F1
#
_cell.length_a   1.000
_cell.length_b   1.000
_cell.length_c   1.000
_cell.angle_alpha   90.00
_cell.angle_beta   90.00
_cell.angle_gamma   90.00
#
_symmetry.space_group_name_H-M   'P 1'
#
loop_
_entity.id
_entity.type
_entity.pdbx_description
1 polymer ?
#
loop_
_entity_poly.entity_id
_entity_poly.type
_entity_poly.pdbx_seq_one_letter_code
_entity_poly.pdbx_strand_id
1 'polypeptide(L)' 'MTVKLPSSNEFAIALADVQPAGYGMGKNGWVTILKPAVDEIPIEMLQDWITESYRAVAPKRLSALLVGAAK' A
#
# COMPACT_ATOMS: atom_id res chain seq x y z
N MET A 1 -6.30 6.30 -5.26
CA MET A 1 -5.32 5.23 -5.54
C MET A 1 -5.63 4.02 -4.64
N THR A 2 -5.49 2.78 -5.10
CA THR A 2 -5.79 1.59 -4.29
C THR A 2 -4.56 0.68 -4.20
N VAL A 3 -4.17 0.29 -3.00
CA VAL A 3 -2.96 -0.52 -2.70
C VAL A 3 -3.27 -1.63 -1.71
N LYS A 4 -2.51 -2.72 -1.76
CA LYS A 4 -2.61 -3.85 -0.82
C LYS A 4 -1.56 -3.69 0.27
N LEU A 5 -1.99 -3.54 1.52
CA LEU A 5 -1.10 -3.36 2.68
C LEU A 5 -1.38 -4.48 3.68
N PRO A 6 -0.73 -5.65 3.59
CA PRO A 6 -0.93 -6.72 4.57
C PRO A 6 -0.41 -6.39 5.98
N SER A 7 0.58 -5.50 6.08
CA SER A 7 1.23 -5.14 7.36
C SER A 7 0.84 -3.73 7.79
N SER A 8 0.83 -2.78 6.85
CA SER A 8 0.58 -1.35 7.17
C SER A 8 -0.91 -0.96 7.15
N ASN A 9 -1.83 -1.93 7.01
CA ASN A 9 -3.27 -1.67 6.84
C ASN A 9 -3.86 -0.79 7.95
N GLU A 10 -3.62 -1.19 9.20
CA GLU A 10 -4.23 -0.58 10.38
C GLU A 10 -3.77 0.87 10.54
N PHE A 11 -2.49 1.12 10.27
CA PHE A 11 -1.92 2.47 10.28
C PHE A 11 -2.48 3.31 9.14
N ALA A 12 -2.60 2.75 7.94
CA ALA A 12 -3.08 3.48 6.78
C ALA A 12 -4.52 3.97 6.97
N ILE A 13 -5.42 3.14 7.50
CA ILE A 13 -6.84 3.50 7.73
C ILE A 13 -7.02 4.55 8.84
N ALA A 14 -6.01 4.76 9.70
CA ALA A 14 -6.05 5.83 10.70
C ALA A 14 -5.93 7.24 10.08
N LEU A 15 -5.51 7.34 8.82
CA LEU A 15 -5.42 8.59 8.07
C LEU A 15 -6.79 8.98 7.51
N ALA A 16 -7.13 10.26 7.58
CA ALA A 16 -8.46 10.77 7.24
C ALA A 16 -8.92 10.45 5.81
N ASP A 17 -7.99 10.43 4.85
CA ASP A 17 -8.27 10.22 3.43
C ASP A 17 -8.05 8.77 2.95
N VAL A 18 -7.94 7.82 3.88
CA VAL A 18 -7.74 6.40 3.59
C VAL A 18 -8.86 5.57 4.18
N GLN A 19 -9.43 4.69 3.36
CA GLN A 19 -10.49 3.78 3.79
C GLN A 19 -10.24 2.35 3.30
N PRO A 20 -10.83 1.33 3.94
CA PRO A 20 -10.85 -0.02 3.39
C PRO A 20 -11.43 -0.03 1.97
N ALA A 21 -10.81 -0.80 1.07
CA ALA A 21 -11.34 -0.94 -0.29
C ALA A 21 -12.69 -1.68 -0.27
N GLY A 22 -13.61 -1.26 -1.14
CA GLY A 22 -14.95 -1.84 -1.27
C GLY A 22 -14.97 -3.28 -1.78
N TYR A 23 -16.16 -3.82 -2.03
CA TYR A 23 -16.38 -5.16 -2.61
C TYR A 23 -15.68 -6.30 -1.83
N GLY A 24 -15.56 -6.16 -0.52
CA GLY A 24 -14.90 -7.16 0.34
C GLY A 24 -13.38 -7.18 0.23
N MET A 25 -12.76 -6.32 -0.59
CA MET A 25 -11.31 -6.26 -0.75
C MET A 25 -10.62 -5.77 0.53
N GLY A 26 -11.26 -4.90 1.31
CA GLY A 26 -10.75 -4.43 2.60
C GLY A 26 -10.40 -5.57 3.58
N LYS A 27 -11.16 -6.67 3.56
CA LYS A 27 -10.88 -7.86 4.39
C LYS A 27 -9.55 -8.54 4.06
N ASN A 28 -9.03 -8.33 2.85
CA ASN A 28 -7.78 -8.89 2.36
C ASN A 28 -6.64 -7.85 2.35
N GLY A 29 -6.77 -6.79 3.15
CA GLY A 29 -5.73 -5.78 3.34
C GLY A 29 -5.67 -4.71 2.25
N TRP A 30 -6.69 -4.57 1.40
CA TRP A 30 -6.72 -3.52 0.38
C TRP A 30 -7.29 -2.22 0.95
N VAL A 31 -6.64 -1.09 0.64
CA VAL A 31 -7.09 0.25 1.03
C VAL A 31 -7.20 1.15 -0.20
N THR A 32 -8.10 2.12 -0.14
CA THR A 32 -8.27 3.16 -1.15
C THR A 32 -7.99 4.52 -0.53
N ILE A 33 -7.05 5.23 -1.12
CA ILE A 33 -6.74 6.64 -0.85
C ILE A 33 -7.69 7.47 -1.74
N LEU A 34 -8.58 8.22 -1.09
CA LEU A 34 -9.71 8.92 -1.71
C LEU A 34 -9.28 10.22 -2.39
N LYS A 35 -8.64 11.10 -1.62
CA LYS A 35 -8.03 12.32 -2.08
C LYS A 35 -6.70 12.42 -1.35
N PRO A 36 -5.56 12.09 -1.97
CA PRO A 36 -4.32 12.55 -1.38
C PRO A 36 -4.37 14.08 -1.47
N ALA A 37 -4.69 14.77 -0.39
CA ALA A 37 -4.06 16.07 -0.20
C ALA A 37 -2.57 15.76 -0.32
N VAL A 38 -1.93 16.27 -1.37
CA VAL A 38 -0.52 16.00 -1.67
C VAL A 38 0.38 16.32 -0.47
N ASP A 39 -0.13 17.12 0.46
CA ASP A 39 0.52 17.55 1.69
C ASP A 39 0.25 16.65 2.93
N GLU A 40 -0.73 15.75 2.90
CA GLU A 40 -1.09 14.93 4.09
C GLU A 40 -0.36 13.59 4.16
N ILE A 41 -0.04 12.98 3.01
CA ILE A 41 0.70 11.71 2.97
C ILE A 41 2.08 11.97 2.34
N PRO A 42 3.16 11.87 3.12
CA PRO A 42 4.51 12.04 2.60
C PRO A 42 4.78 11.11 1.41
N ILE A 43 5.47 11.61 0.38
CA ILE A 43 5.76 10.84 -0.82
C ILE A 43 6.55 9.56 -0.53
N GLU A 44 7.43 9.59 0.48
CA GLU A 44 8.21 8.42 0.93
C GLU A 44 7.28 7.32 1.46
N MET A 45 6.26 7.69 2.23
CA MET A 45 5.24 6.75 2.71
C MET A 45 4.44 6.13 1.56
N LEU A 46 4.11 6.92 0.53
CA LEU A 46 3.46 6.40 -0.67
C LEU A 46 4.36 5.41 -1.43
N GLN A 47 5.66 5.67 -1.52
CA GLN A 47 6.62 4.75 -2.15
C GLN A 47 6.74 3.44 -1.38
N ASP A 48 6.76 3.49 -0.04
CA ASP A 48 6.78 2.31 0.81
C ASP A 48 5.52 1.47 0.63
N TRP A 49 4.35 2.11 0.62
CA TRP A 49 3.07 1.43 0.39
C TRP A 49 2.98 0.79 -0.99
N ILE A 50 3.51 1.44 -2.03
CA ILE A 50 3.59 0.86 -3.38
C ILE A 50 4.52 -0.36 -3.35
N THR A 51 5.66 -0.28 -2.66
CA THR A 51 6.60 -1.40 -2.53
C THR A 51 6.00 -2.58 -1.78
N GLU A 52 5.32 -2.33 -0.66
CA GLU A 52 4.59 -3.35 0.10
C GLU A 52 3.51 -4.01 -0.77
N SER A 53 2.69 -3.20 -1.44
CA SER A 53 1.64 -3.68 -2.33
C SER A 53 2.18 -4.50 -3.49
N TYR A 54 3.29 -4.07 -4.10
CA TYR A 54 3.96 -4.83 -5.13
C TYR A 54 4.43 -6.19 -4.60
N ARG A 55 5.11 -6.23 -3.45
CA ARG A 55 5.56 -7.49 -2.83
C ARG A 55 4.39 -8.43 -2.50
N ALA A 56 3.24 -7.87 -2.13
CA ALA A 56 2.03 -8.62 -1.77
C ALA A 56 1.23 -9.17 -2.97
N VAL A 57 1.42 -8.60 -4.16
CA VAL A 57 0.70 -8.96 -5.40
C VAL A 57 1.59 -9.69 -6.41
N ALA A 58 2.87 -9.31 -6.50
CA ALA A 58 3.79 -9.84 -7.47
C ALA A 58 4.11 -11.33 -7.20
N PRO A 59 4.33 -12.14 -8.26
CA PRO A 59 4.87 -13.48 -8.13
C PRO A 59 6.18 -13.48 -7.34
N LYS A 60 6.40 -14.50 -6.50
CA LYS A 60 7.57 -14.61 -5.60
C LYS A 60 8.91 -14.35 -6.31
N ARG A 61 9.04 -14.80 -7.56
CA ARG A 61 10.25 -14.61 -8.38
C ARG A 61 10.57 -13.13 -8.64
N LEU A 62 9.56 -12.31 -8.93
CA LEU A 62 9.72 -10.88 -9.20
C LEU A 62 9.89 -10.09 -7.90
N SER A 63 9.13 -10.44 -6.87
CA SER A 63 9.26 -9.83 -5.54
C SER A 63 10.68 -10.01 -4.97
N ALA A 64 11.30 -11.18 -5.18
CA ALA A 64 12.67 -11.46 -4.75
C ALA A 64 13.74 -10.54 -5.38
N LEU A 65 13.49 -9.99 -6.58
CA LEU A 65 14.44 -9.07 -7.23
C LEU A 65 14.58 -7.75 -6.46
N LEU A 66 13.56 -7.35 -5.70
CA LEU A 66 13.61 -6.14 -4.87
C LEU A 66 14.52 -6.29 -3.65
N VAL A 67 14.83 -7.53 -3.22
CA VAL A 67 15.80 -7.79 -2.14
C VAL A 67 17.25 -7.62 -2.64
N GLY A 68 17.47 -7.76 -3.95
CA GLY A 68 18.78 -7.59 -4.59
C GLY A 68 19.01 -6.22 -5.26
N ALA A 69 17.98 -5.36 -5.32
CA ALA A 69 18.05 -4.05 -5.98
C ALA A 69 18.43 -2.90 -5.04
N ALA A 70 18.57 -3.15 -3.74
CA ALA A 70 19.14 -2.19 -2.80
C ALA A 70 20.67 -2.18 -2.96
N LYS A 71 21.18 -1.25 -3.76
CA LYS A 71 22.58 -0.84 -3.72
C LYS A 71 22.67 0.68 -3.73
#